data_AF-A0A4Y9J106-F1
#
_entry.id   AF-A0A4Y9J106-F1
#
_cell.length_a   1.000
_cell.length_b   1.000
_cell.length_c   1.000
_cell.angle_alpha   90.00
_cell.angle_beta   90.00
_cell.angle_gamma   90.00
#
_symmetry.space_group_name_H-M   'P 1'
#
loop_
_entity.id
_entity.type
_entity.pdbx_description
1 polymer ?
#
loop_
_entity_poly.entity_id
_entity_poly.type
_entity_poly.pdbx_seq_one_letter_code
_entity_poly.pdbx_strand_id
1 'polypeptide(L)'
;MKKIFTLIIGVACAIAINAQEFTCTVDGKPVENGATVTVGYEYGLDGASFWESKPEIYLTASEDISCNIKTSCAAGTKVKFCYGICKDPVREGDFDVVEYDFDLTAGEAEKLDVEYSDFTAADQNVVPAKSSVDVIVSVRLKPRFTFTLVFDGNVAGIDNVAGDGSYVNLVAGNILEYNVANGTKLDIYSLNGATVIERTVNGHGSLSLDRLAPGVYLYKAGELTGKVLVK
;
A
#
# COMPACT_ATOMS: atom_id res chain seq x y z
N MET A 1 14.90 -41.66 35.41
CA MET A 1 14.59 -40.21 35.29
C MET A 1 15.43 -39.62 34.17
N LYS A 2 14.76 -38.91 33.25
CA LYS A 2 15.24 -37.90 32.28
C LYS A 2 16.44 -38.21 31.37
N LYS A 3 16.07 -38.53 30.13
CA LYS A 3 16.83 -38.39 28.88
C LYS A 3 17.15 -36.91 28.62
N ILE A 4 18.38 -36.55 28.23
CA ILE A 4 18.65 -35.35 27.42
C ILE A 4 19.75 -35.72 26.42
N PHE A 5 19.32 -36.02 25.19
CA PHE A 5 20.13 -35.94 23.98
C PHE A 5 20.06 -34.48 23.52
N THR A 6 21.18 -33.76 23.54
CA THR A 6 21.26 -32.42 22.96
C THR A 6 21.53 -32.56 21.47
N LEU A 7 20.48 -32.45 20.66
CA LEU A 7 20.52 -32.41 19.21
C LEU A 7 21.08 -31.05 18.76
N ILE A 8 22.20 -31.05 18.05
CA ILE A 8 22.65 -29.90 17.26
C ILE A 8 21.75 -29.85 16.03
N ILE A 9 20.75 -28.96 16.02
CA ILE A 9 20.06 -28.57 14.79
C ILE A 9 20.70 -27.27 14.33
N GLY A 10 21.70 -27.40 13.46
CA GLY A 10 22.06 -26.31 12.57
C GLY A 10 20.90 -26.09 11.61
N VAL A 11 20.05 -25.11 11.90
CA VAL A 11 19.13 -24.56 10.91
C VAL A 11 19.98 -23.81 9.91
N ALA A 12 20.50 -24.54 8.92
CA ALA A 12 20.87 -23.94 7.66
C ALA A 12 19.54 -23.47 7.04
N CYS A 13 19.21 -22.18 7.19
CA CYS A 13 18.31 -21.51 6.27
C CYS A 13 18.99 -21.55 4.90
N ALA A 14 18.84 -22.68 4.21
CA ALA A 14 18.98 -22.71 2.77
C ALA A 14 17.88 -21.79 2.26
N ILE A 15 18.25 -20.54 2.01
CA ILE A 15 17.53 -19.68 1.08
C ILE A 15 17.65 -20.47 -0.22
N ALA A 16 16.66 -21.31 -0.50
CA ALA A 16 16.51 -21.88 -1.82
C ALA A 16 16.18 -20.68 -2.71
N ILE A 17 17.23 -20.04 -3.23
CA ILE A 17 17.16 -19.23 -4.42
C ILE A 17 16.76 -20.24 -5.50
N ASN A 18 15.48 -20.56 -5.57
CA ASN A 18 14.92 -21.06 -6.80
C ASN A 18 15.34 -20.01 -7.82
N ALA A 19 16.12 -20.40 -8.83
CA ALA A 19 16.38 -19.54 -9.97
C ALA A 19 15.00 -19.28 -10.59
N GLN A 20 14.35 -18.22 -10.11
CA GLN A 20 13.02 -17.88 -10.54
C GLN A 20 13.21 -17.26 -11.91
N GLU A 21 12.73 -17.98 -12.94
CA GLU A 21 12.78 -17.52 -14.33
C GLU A 21 12.12 -16.14 -14.46
N PHE A 22 11.21 -15.79 -13.55
CA PHE A 22 10.44 -14.55 -13.49
C PHE A 22 10.48 -13.92 -12.09
N THR A 23 10.64 -12.61 -11.99
CA THR A 23 10.54 -11.84 -10.75
C THR A 23 9.63 -10.63 -10.96
N CYS A 24 8.70 -10.41 -10.03
CA CYS A 24 7.93 -9.17 -9.92
C CYS A 24 8.51 -8.33 -8.78
N THR A 25 8.67 -7.02 -8.98
CA THR A 25 9.12 -6.10 -7.94
C THR A 25 8.19 -4.90 -7.81
N VAL A 26 8.01 -4.44 -6.58
CA VAL A 26 7.24 -3.23 -6.23
C VAL A 26 8.11 -2.43 -5.28
N ASP A 27 8.35 -1.13 -5.56
CA ASP A 27 9.27 -0.29 -4.76
C ASP A 27 10.67 -0.91 -4.64
N GLY A 28 11.16 -1.53 -5.73
CA GLY A 28 12.45 -2.23 -5.78
C GLY A 28 12.53 -3.50 -4.92
N LYS A 29 11.44 -3.93 -4.28
CA LYS A 29 11.39 -5.13 -3.44
C LYS A 29 10.72 -6.27 -4.20
N PRO A 30 11.27 -7.49 -4.14
CA PRO A 30 10.66 -8.65 -4.79
C PRO A 30 9.33 -8.99 -4.13
N VAL A 31 8.34 -9.31 -4.96
CA VAL A 31 7.04 -9.84 -4.55
C VAL A 31 7.17 -11.36 -4.40
N GLU A 32 6.69 -11.91 -3.29
CA GLU A 32 6.65 -13.37 -3.10
C GLU A 32 5.49 -14.00 -3.87
N ASN A 33 5.65 -15.24 -4.31
CA ASN A 33 4.58 -15.96 -5.00
C ASN A 33 3.40 -16.22 -4.05
N GLY A 34 2.20 -15.81 -4.46
CA GLY A 34 0.97 -15.84 -3.68
C GLY A 34 0.80 -14.64 -2.75
N ALA A 35 1.72 -13.67 -2.76
CA ALA A 35 1.63 -12.50 -1.91
C ALA A 35 0.47 -11.57 -2.30
N THR A 36 0.02 -10.80 -1.32
CA THR A 36 -0.81 -9.62 -1.55
C THR A 36 0.06 -8.38 -1.46
N VAL A 37 0.02 -7.55 -2.48
CA VAL A 37 0.77 -6.29 -2.56
C VAL A 37 -0.23 -5.15 -2.60
N THR A 38 -0.05 -4.13 -1.77
CA THR A 38 -0.87 -2.92 -1.82
C THR A 38 -0.11 -1.80 -2.53
N VAL A 39 -0.74 -1.20 -3.53
CA VAL A 39 -0.27 0.00 -4.22
C VAL A 39 -1.35 1.09 -4.14
N GLY A 40 -0.91 2.34 -4.17
CA GLY A 40 -1.76 3.52 -4.26
C GLY A 40 -2.01 3.98 -5.69
N TYR A 41 -2.54 5.19 -5.79
CA TYR A 41 -2.75 5.90 -7.04
C TYR A 41 -2.09 7.27 -7.00
N GLU A 42 -1.47 7.66 -8.11
CA GLU A 42 -1.01 9.02 -8.33
C GLU A 42 -1.59 9.56 -9.64
N TYR A 43 -2.02 10.82 -9.61
CA TYR A 43 -2.63 11.51 -10.74
C TYR A 43 -1.61 12.41 -11.44
N GLY A 44 -1.66 12.48 -12.77
CA GLY A 44 -0.86 13.48 -13.49
C GLY A 44 0.58 13.06 -13.77
N LEU A 45 0.92 11.79 -13.56
CA LEU A 45 2.26 11.26 -13.83
C LEU A 45 2.64 11.48 -15.29
N ASP A 46 3.83 12.04 -15.52
CA ASP A 46 4.33 12.40 -16.85
C ASP A 46 3.36 13.27 -17.70
N GLY A 47 2.50 14.05 -17.03
CA GLY A 47 1.50 14.91 -17.68
C GLY A 47 0.26 14.15 -18.17
N ALA A 48 0.13 12.88 -17.79
CA ALA A 48 -1.00 12.03 -18.15
C ALA A 48 -2.24 12.35 -17.31
N SER A 49 -3.39 12.55 -17.96
CA SER A 49 -4.64 12.88 -17.28
C SER A 49 -5.36 11.61 -16.82
N PHE A 50 -4.72 10.76 -16.04
CA PHE A 50 -5.33 9.57 -15.44
C PHE A 50 -4.63 9.20 -14.12
N TRP A 51 -5.26 8.30 -13.37
CA TRP A 51 -4.69 7.71 -12.16
C TRP A 51 -3.93 6.43 -12.51
N GLU A 52 -2.69 6.35 -12.05
CA GLU A 52 -1.80 5.22 -12.29
C GLU A 52 -1.31 4.64 -10.96
N SER A 53 -1.06 3.34 -10.95
CA SER A 53 -0.53 2.63 -9.79
C SER A 53 0.84 3.15 -9.35
N LYS A 54 0.96 3.49 -8.06
CA LYS A 54 2.25 3.80 -7.41
C LYS A 54 2.39 3.11 -6.05
N PRO A 55 3.57 2.61 -5.66
CA PRO A 55 4.83 2.59 -6.40
C PRO A 55 4.76 1.70 -7.66
N GLU A 56 5.70 1.92 -8.58
CA GLU A 56 5.76 1.22 -9.86
C GLU A 56 6.01 -0.28 -9.69
N ILE A 57 5.47 -1.05 -10.63
CA ILE A 57 5.55 -2.50 -10.67
C ILE A 57 6.41 -2.88 -11.86
N TYR A 58 7.42 -3.71 -11.61
CA TYR A 58 8.34 -4.17 -12.66
C TYR A 58 8.37 -5.68 -12.74
N LEU A 59 8.38 -6.18 -13.96
CA LEU A 59 8.55 -7.58 -14.31
C LEU A 59 9.96 -7.77 -14.87
N THR A 60 10.64 -8.82 -14.44
CA THR A 60 12.00 -9.18 -14.91
C THR A 60 12.09 -10.68 -15.11
N ALA A 61 12.98 -11.10 -15.98
CA ALA A 61 13.31 -12.51 -16.18
C ALA A 61 14.82 -12.75 -16.17
N SER A 62 15.24 -13.96 -15.82
CA SER A 62 16.68 -14.34 -15.86
C SER A 62 17.13 -14.92 -17.21
N GLU A 63 16.19 -15.20 -18.11
CA GLU A 63 16.40 -15.61 -19.49
C GLU A 63 15.35 -14.96 -20.40
N ASP A 64 15.61 -14.91 -21.71
CA ASP A 64 14.62 -14.46 -22.68
C ASP A 64 13.41 -15.40 -22.66
N ILE A 65 12.22 -14.86 -22.40
CA ILE A 65 11.07 -15.68 -22.09
C ILE A 65 9.75 -15.09 -22.56
N SER A 66 8.93 -15.94 -23.17
CA SER A 66 7.56 -15.59 -23.53
C SER A 66 6.60 -15.87 -22.39
N CYS A 67 5.91 -14.83 -21.97
CA CYS A 67 4.99 -14.80 -20.83
C CYS A 67 3.57 -14.49 -21.30
N ASN A 68 2.63 -14.95 -20.50
CA ASN A 68 1.24 -14.52 -20.54
C ASN A 68 0.87 -14.02 -19.15
N ILE A 69 0.26 -12.85 -19.06
CA ILE A 69 -0.34 -12.34 -17.82
C ILE A 69 -1.85 -12.35 -18.01
N LYS A 70 -2.53 -13.01 -17.08
CA LYS A 70 -3.98 -12.97 -16.96
C LYS A 70 -4.33 -12.32 -15.63
N THR A 71 -5.21 -11.34 -15.68
CA THR A 71 -5.68 -10.61 -14.52
C THR A 71 -7.17 -10.84 -14.33
N SER A 72 -7.63 -10.82 -13.09
CA SER A 72 -9.04 -11.00 -12.76
C SER A 72 -9.45 -10.11 -11.61
N CYS A 73 -10.57 -9.43 -11.76
CA CYS A 73 -11.14 -8.56 -10.74
C CYS A 73 -12.67 -8.65 -10.75
N ALA A 74 -13.30 -8.08 -9.72
CA ALA A 74 -14.75 -8.08 -9.62
C ALA A 74 -15.40 -7.36 -10.81
N ALA A 75 -16.59 -7.81 -11.19
CA ALA A 75 -17.43 -7.16 -12.21
C ALA A 75 -17.53 -5.63 -12.03
N GLY A 76 -17.27 -4.87 -13.08
CA GLY A 76 -17.38 -3.42 -13.09
C GLY A 76 -16.23 -2.70 -12.38
N THR A 77 -15.16 -3.42 -11.99
CA THR A 77 -13.94 -2.80 -11.47
C THR A 77 -13.34 -1.90 -12.55
N LYS A 78 -13.12 -0.64 -12.19
CA LYS A 78 -12.66 0.39 -13.12
C LYS A 78 -11.14 0.41 -13.24
N VAL A 79 -10.54 -0.67 -13.76
CA VAL A 79 -9.09 -0.77 -13.97
C VAL A 79 -8.74 -1.19 -15.39
N LYS A 80 -7.63 -0.71 -15.93
CA LYS A 80 -6.97 -1.17 -17.16
C LYS A 80 -5.59 -1.69 -16.81
N PHE A 81 -5.15 -2.74 -17.50
CA PHE A 81 -3.77 -3.21 -17.40
C PHE A 81 -2.99 -2.75 -18.61
N CYS A 82 -1.75 -2.31 -18.38
CA CYS A 82 -0.90 -1.68 -19.37
C CYS A 82 0.48 -2.34 -19.38
N TYR A 83 0.84 -2.88 -20.54
CA TYR A 83 2.18 -3.36 -20.84
C TYR A 83 2.53 -2.86 -22.25
N GLY A 84 3.20 -1.71 -22.32
CA GLY A 84 3.39 -0.93 -23.55
C GLY A 84 2.10 -0.29 -24.11
N ILE A 85 1.01 -1.07 -24.20
CA ILE A 85 -0.35 -0.62 -24.57
C ILE A 85 -1.30 -1.03 -23.44
N CYS A 86 -2.31 -0.20 -23.18
CA CYS A 86 -3.38 -0.47 -22.23
C CYS A 86 -4.57 -1.19 -22.89
N LYS A 87 -5.19 -2.10 -22.14
CA LYS A 87 -6.38 -2.86 -22.55
C LYS A 87 -7.44 -2.71 -21.49
N ASP A 88 -8.65 -2.46 -21.97
CA ASP A 88 -9.84 -2.55 -21.16
C ASP A 88 -10.15 -4.01 -20.81
N PRO A 89 -10.64 -4.28 -19.60
CA PRO A 89 -11.04 -5.62 -19.21
C PRO A 89 -12.25 -6.10 -20.02
N VAL A 90 -12.26 -7.40 -20.30
CA VAL A 90 -13.36 -8.11 -20.94
C VAL A 90 -14.11 -8.90 -19.87
N ARG A 91 -15.44 -8.88 -19.96
CA ARG A 91 -16.31 -9.61 -19.04
C ARG A 91 -16.20 -11.12 -19.25
N GLU A 92 -15.77 -11.86 -18.23
CA GLU A 92 -15.72 -13.32 -18.19
C GLU A 92 -16.49 -13.86 -16.97
N GLY A 93 -17.76 -14.20 -17.18
CA GLY A 93 -18.63 -14.70 -16.11
C GLY A 93 -18.89 -13.62 -15.06
N ASP A 94 -18.46 -13.87 -13.83
CA ASP A 94 -18.58 -12.92 -12.70
C ASP A 94 -17.37 -11.98 -12.56
N PHE A 95 -16.35 -12.14 -13.40
CA PHE A 95 -15.11 -11.38 -13.35
C PHE A 95 -14.90 -10.50 -14.58
N ASP A 96 -14.10 -9.46 -14.38
CA ASP A 96 -13.54 -8.64 -15.43
C ASP A 96 -12.06 -9.02 -15.57
N VAL A 97 -11.64 -9.35 -16.80
CA VAL A 97 -10.37 -10.02 -17.09
C VAL A 97 -9.59 -9.26 -18.15
N VAL A 98 -8.28 -9.12 -17.95
CA VAL A 98 -7.34 -8.68 -18.99
C VAL A 98 -6.31 -9.76 -19.23
N GLU A 99 -5.97 -10.01 -20.49
CA GLU A 99 -4.93 -10.97 -20.86
C GLU A 99 -3.95 -10.37 -21.87
N TYR A 100 -2.65 -10.59 -21.65
CA TYR A 100 -1.58 -10.20 -22.55
C TYR A 100 -0.56 -11.31 -22.71
N ASP A 101 -0.13 -11.50 -23.94
CA ASP A 101 1.14 -12.16 -24.24
C ASP A 101 2.20 -11.09 -24.41
N PHE A 102 3.38 -11.33 -23.84
CA PHE A 102 4.53 -10.45 -23.95
C PHE A 102 5.82 -11.24 -23.79
N ASP A 103 6.91 -10.71 -24.33
CA ASP A 103 8.23 -11.28 -24.16
C ASP A 103 9.03 -10.40 -23.18
N LEU A 104 9.77 -11.05 -22.29
CA LEU A 104 10.75 -10.40 -21.41
C LEU A 104 12.15 -10.76 -21.91
N THR A 105 12.99 -9.74 -22.08
CA THR A 105 14.43 -9.92 -22.30
C THR A 105 15.12 -10.24 -20.99
N ALA A 106 16.13 -11.12 -21.03
CA ALA A 106 16.92 -11.47 -19.85
C ALA A 106 17.54 -10.24 -19.17
N GLY A 107 17.22 -10.03 -17.89
CA GLY A 107 17.76 -8.96 -17.06
C GLY A 107 17.17 -7.57 -17.30
N GLU A 108 16.26 -7.40 -18.26
CA GLU A 108 15.57 -6.13 -18.50
C GLU A 108 14.31 -6.05 -17.63
N ALA A 109 14.12 -4.89 -16.99
CA ALA A 109 12.95 -4.61 -16.16
C ALA A 109 11.89 -3.89 -17.00
N GLU A 110 10.75 -4.54 -17.15
CA GLU A 110 9.63 -4.03 -17.93
C GLU A 110 8.52 -3.58 -16.99
N LYS A 111 8.00 -2.37 -17.24
CA LYS A 111 6.98 -1.76 -16.38
C LYS A 111 5.63 -2.39 -16.65
N LEU A 112 4.93 -2.76 -15.58
CA LEU A 112 3.54 -3.17 -15.61
C LEU A 112 2.71 -2.10 -14.92
N ASP A 113 1.90 -1.38 -15.69
CA ASP A 113 1.06 -0.33 -15.16
C ASP A 113 -0.38 -0.82 -15.00
N VAL A 114 -1.04 -0.30 -13.97
CA VAL A 114 -2.48 -0.44 -13.81
C VAL A 114 -3.10 0.94 -13.62
N GLU A 115 -3.97 1.27 -14.56
CA GLU A 115 -4.63 2.55 -14.65
C GLU A 115 -6.09 2.42 -14.24
N TYR A 116 -6.70 3.52 -13.83
CA TYR A 116 -8.14 3.56 -13.62
C TYR A 116 -8.89 3.70 -14.95
N SER A 117 -9.79 2.75 -15.27
CA SER A 117 -10.61 2.79 -16.50
C SER A 117 -11.78 3.78 -16.34
N ASP A 118 -12.06 4.56 -17.39
CA ASP A 118 -13.14 5.59 -17.46
C ASP A 118 -12.85 6.98 -16.85
N PHE A 119 -11.59 7.41 -16.81
CA PHE A 119 -11.28 8.76 -16.34
C PHE A 119 -11.54 9.85 -17.39
N THR A 120 -12.14 10.97 -16.96
CA THR A 120 -12.17 12.25 -17.68
C THR A 120 -11.49 13.34 -16.86
N ALA A 121 -11.00 14.43 -17.48
CA ALA A 121 -10.36 15.54 -16.77
C ALA A 121 -11.18 16.14 -15.59
N ALA A 122 -12.50 15.92 -15.57
CA ALA A 122 -13.38 16.32 -14.47
C ALA A 122 -13.18 15.47 -13.19
N ASP A 123 -12.62 14.27 -13.30
CA ASP A 123 -12.53 13.27 -12.24
C ASP A 123 -11.22 13.36 -11.44
N GLN A 124 -10.35 14.35 -11.70
CA GLN A 124 -9.01 14.47 -11.10
C GLN A 124 -8.99 14.53 -9.57
N ASN A 125 -10.10 14.94 -8.95
CA ASN A 125 -10.24 15.04 -7.51
C ASN A 125 -10.99 13.83 -6.90
N VAL A 126 -11.37 12.85 -7.73
CA VAL A 126 -12.06 11.64 -7.30
C VAL A 126 -11.02 10.55 -7.16
N VAL A 127 -10.70 10.21 -5.91
CA VAL A 127 -9.81 9.10 -5.60
C VAL A 127 -10.52 7.79 -5.99
N PRO A 128 -9.91 6.92 -6.80
CA PRO A 128 -10.47 5.62 -7.15
C PRO A 128 -10.85 4.78 -5.92
N ALA A 129 -11.95 4.04 -6.05
CA ALA A 129 -12.36 3.09 -5.01
C ALA A 129 -11.31 1.98 -4.84
N LYS A 130 -11.14 1.53 -3.60
CA LYS A 130 -10.28 0.39 -3.28
C LYS A 130 -10.70 -0.82 -4.13
N SER A 131 -9.75 -1.40 -4.84
CA SER A 131 -9.97 -2.51 -5.76
C SER A 131 -8.89 -3.58 -5.56
N SER A 132 -9.24 -4.83 -5.82
CA SER A 132 -8.27 -5.94 -5.79
C SER A 132 -8.27 -6.62 -7.15
N VAL A 133 -7.08 -6.90 -7.66
CA VAL A 133 -6.89 -7.66 -8.89
C VAL A 133 -5.96 -8.83 -8.62
N ASP A 134 -6.44 -10.02 -8.93
CA ASP A 134 -5.59 -11.21 -8.95
C ASP A 134 -4.82 -11.26 -10.26
N VAL A 135 -3.51 -11.46 -10.15
CA VAL A 135 -2.58 -11.50 -11.27
C VAL A 135 -1.97 -12.89 -11.34
N ILE A 136 -2.06 -13.51 -12.51
CA ILE A 136 -1.45 -14.79 -12.82
C ILE A 136 -0.48 -14.59 -13.97
N VAL A 137 0.79 -14.86 -13.73
CA VAL A 137 1.83 -14.88 -14.76
C VAL A 137 2.13 -16.33 -15.12
N SER A 138 1.86 -16.65 -16.37
CA SER A 138 2.15 -17.91 -17.01
C SER A 138 3.40 -17.80 -17.85
N VAL A 139 4.29 -18.77 -17.71
CA VAL A 139 5.51 -18.90 -18.50
C VAL A 139 5.42 -20.23 -19.24
N ARG A 140 5.62 -20.20 -20.57
CA ARG A 140 5.50 -21.40 -21.43
C ARG A 140 4.17 -22.14 -21.18
N LEU A 141 3.07 -21.39 -21.11
CA LEU A 141 1.69 -21.86 -20.88
C LEU A 141 1.43 -22.53 -19.52
N LYS A 142 2.32 -22.34 -18.54
CA LYS A 142 2.11 -22.84 -17.17
C LYS A 142 2.09 -21.68 -16.19
N PRO A 143 1.11 -21.60 -15.28
CA PRO A 143 1.13 -20.59 -14.23
C PRO A 143 2.38 -20.82 -13.37
N ARG A 144 3.23 -19.81 -13.28
CA ARG A 144 4.48 -19.86 -12.50
C ARG A 144 4.46 -18.92 -11.31
N PHE A 145 3.71 -17.82 -11.42
CA PHE A 145 3.69 -16.79 -10.41
C PHE A 145 2.30 -16.19 -10.29
N THR A 146 1.84 -16.01 -9.06
CA THR A 146 0.55 -15.40 -8.76
C THR A 146 0.72 -14.36 -7.68
N PHE A 147 -0.02 -13.26 -7.73
CA PHE A 147 -0.10 -12.31 -6.63
C PHE A 147 -1.41 -11.54 -6.71
N THR A 148 -1.87 -11.02 -5.59
CA THR A 148 -3.02 -10.10 -5.56
C THR A 148 -2.51 -8.69 -5.41
N LEU A 149 -2.91 -7.82 -6.34
CA LEU A 149 -2.63 -6.40 -6.29
C LEU A 149 -3.84 -5.67 -5.72
N VAL A 150 -3.66 -5.05 -4.56
CA VAL A 150 -4.68 -4.23 -3.91
C VAL A 150 -4.37 -2.78 -4.23
N PHE A 151 -5.26 -2.18 -5.00
CA PHE A 151 -5.25 -0.76 -5.27
C PHE A 151 -6.02 -0.05 -4.18
N ASP A 152 -5.36 0.83 -3.45
CA ASP A 152 -5.99 1.59 -2.39
C ASP A 152 -5.60 3.05 -2.51
N GLY A 153 -6.47 3.91 -3.03
CA GLY A 153 -6.24 5.35 -3.02
C GLY A 153 -6.11 5.95 -1.60
N ASN A 154 -6.34 5.15 -0.55
CA ASN A 154 -6.11 5.52 0.84
C ASN A 154 -4.78 5.00 1.40
N VAL A 155 -3.83 4.52 0.60
CA VAL A 155 -2.47 4.30 1.15
C VAL A 155 -1.90 5.63 1.62
N ALA A 156 -1.64 5.67 2.93
CA ALA A 156 -0.97 6.72 3.69
C ALA A 156 -0.90 8.06 2.95
N GLY A 157 -1.97 8.85 3.09
CA GLY A 157 -1.82 10.30 2.94
C GLY A 157 -0.68 10.76 3.83
N ILE A 158 0.03 11.81 3.41
CA ILE A 158 0.91 12.53 4.32
C ILE A 158 0.00 13.16 5.39
N ASP A 159 -0.25 12.43 6.47
CA ASP A 159 -1.06 12.91 7.60
C ASP A 159 -0.34 14.06 8.32
N ASN A 160 0.99 14.19 8.14
CA ASN A 160 1.77 15.29 8.69
C ASN A 160 3.13 15.48 7.97
N VAL A 161 3.52 16.74 7.74
CA VAL A 161 4.90 17.12 7.37
C VAL A 161 5.51 17.85 8.57
N ALA A 162 6.34 17.16 9.35
CA ALA A 162 7.05 17.75 10.47
C ALA A 162 8.50 18.06 10.08
N GLY A 163 8.88 19.34 10.08
CA GLY A 163 10.24 19.77 9.72
C GLY A 163 11.34 19.32 10.69
N ASP A 164 10.98 18.88 11.90
CA ASP A 164 11.89 18.50 12.98
C ASP A 164 11.62 17.09 13.55
N GLY A 165 10.68 16.34 12.97
CA GLY A 165 10.26 15.02 13.47
C GLY A 165 9.30 15.04 14.67
N SER A 166 8.88 16.22 15.15
CA SER A 166 7.87 16.36 16.20
C SER A 166 6.46 16.29 15.61
N TYR A 167 5.56 15.49 16.18
CA TYR A 167 4.19 15.36 15.67
C TYR A 167 3.17 15.03 16.74
N VAL A 168 1.90 15.25 16.42
CA VAL A 168 0.72 14.76 17.13
C VAL A 168 -0.33 14.39 16.09
N ASN A 169 -0.68 13.11 16.01
CA ASN A 169 -1.61 12.54 15.03
C ASN A 169 -2.68 11.69 15.71
N LEU A 170 -3.90 11.69 15.15
CA LEU A 170 -4.94 10.77 15.57
C LEU A 170 -4.88 9.51 14.71
N VAL A 171 -4.58 8.38 15.34
CA VAL A 171 -4.62 7.04 14.73
C VAL A 171 -5.79 6.24 15.29
N ALA A 172 -6.26 5.25 14.53
CA ALA A 172 -7.38 4.37 14.90
C ALA A 172 -8.70 5.10 15.30
N GLY A 173 -8.83 6.40 15.04
CA GLY A 173 -10.03 7.21 15.33
C GLY A 173 -10.15 7.72 16.78
N ASN A 174 -9.30 7.23 17.69
CA ASN A 174 -9.39 7.48 19.14
C ASN A 174 -8.05 7.42 19.88
N ILE A 175 -6.93 7.17 19.21
CA ILE A 175 -5.60 7.14 19.82
C ILE A 175 -4.80 8.32 19.30
N LEU A 176 -4.29 9.16 20.19
CA LEU A 176 -3.39 10.23 19.84
C LEU A 176 -1.95 9.73 19.94
N GLU A 177 -1.29 9.52 18.81
CA GLU A 177 0.15 9.26 18.74
C GLU A 177 0.93 10.57 18.68
N TYR A 178 2.07 10.61 19.36
CA TYR A 178 2.91 11.80 19.40
C TYR A 178 4.39 11.46 19.45
N ASN A 179 5.20 12.39 18.96
CA ASN A 179 6.62 12.48 19.25
C ASN A 179 6.94 13.94 19.59
N VAL A 180 7.33 14.21 20.83
CA VAL A 180 7.58 15.58 21.32
C VAL A 180 8.76 15.61 22.28
N ALA A 181 9.27 16.81 22.59
CA ALA A 181 10.32 16.96 23.58
C ALA A 181 9.90 16.41 24.96
N ASN A 182 10.85 15.89 25.74
CA ASN A 182 10.58 15.41 27.10
C ASN A 182 10.04 16.54 27.99
N GLY A 183 9.02 16.23 28.79
CA GLY A 183 8.35 17.20 29.67
C GLY A 183 7.33 18.10 28.96
N THR A 184 6.97 17.81 27.71
CA THR A 184 5.98 18.59 26.96
C THR A 184 4.60 18.47 27.63
N LYS A 185 3.92 19.60 27.79
CA LYS A 185 2.52 19.64 28.21
C LYS A 185 1.61 19.40 27.00
N LEU A 186 0.81 18.33 27.07
CA LEU A 186 -0.23 17.99 26.12
C LEU A 186 -1.61 18.29 26.74
N ASP A 187 -2.28 19.29 26.19
CA ASP A 187 -3.62 19.71 26.57
C ASP A 187 -4.60 19.42 25.41
N ILE A 188 -5.74 18.80 25.73
CA ILE A 188 -6.86 18.59 24.80
C ILE A 188 -8.04 19.42 25.28
N TYR A 189 -8.64 20.18 24.37
CA TYR A 189 -9.76 21.07 24.65
C TYR A 189 -11.00 20.66 23.84
N SER A 190 -12.18 20.79 24.45
CA SER A 190 -13.44 20.81 23.69
C SER A 190 -13.60 22.15 22.94
N LEU A 191 -14.52 22.20 21.97
CA LEU A 191 -14.75 23.41 21.14
C LEU A 191 -15.19 24.66 21.91
N ASN A 192 -15.69 24.50 23.14
CA ASN A 192 -16.00 25.61 24.03
C ASN A 192 -14.78 26.13 24.81
N GLY A 193 -13.58 25.59 24.56
CA GLY A 193 -12.32 25.98 25.20
C GLY A 193 -12.03 25.31 26.55
N ALA A 194 -12.90 24.41 27.03
CA ALA A 194 -12.64 23.68 28.27
C ALA A 194 -11.58 22.58 28.05
N THR A 195 -10.58 22.52 28.93
CA THR A 195 -9.60 21.42 28.92
C THR A 195 -10.27 20.13 29.38
N VAL A 196 -10.24 19.10 28.53
CA VAL A 196 -10.81 17.77 28.80
C VAL A 196 -9.75 16.74 29.17
N ILE A 197 -8.51 16.92 28.69
CA ILE A 197 -7.34 16.13 29.08
C ILE A 197 -6.14 17.07 29.23
N GLU A 198 -5.36 16.86 30.28
CA GLU A 198 -4.09 17.56 30.52
C GLU A 198 -3.07 16.52 31.02
N ARG A 199 -1.94 16.41 30.34
CA ARG A 199 -0.85 15.48 30.69
C ARG A 199 0.51 16.06 30.37
N THR A 200 1.52 15.70 31.15
CA THR A 200 2.91 15.80 30.74
C THR A 200 3.31 14.53 30.00
N VAL A 201 3.86 14.67 28.81
CA VAL A 201 4.27 13.57 27.93
C VAL A 201 5.76 13.67 27.60
N ASN A 202 6.35 12.55 27.18
CA ASN A 202 7.79 12.45 26.92
C ASN A 202 8.05 11.68 25.64
N GLY A 203 8.88 12.24 24.76
CA GLY A 203 9.35 11.55 23.56
C GLY A 203 8.22 11.03 22.69
N HIS A 204 8.46 9.85 22.14
CA HIS A 204 7.47 9.09 21.38
C HIS A 204 6.51 8.32 22.29
N GLY A 205 5.20 8.44 22.05
CA GLY A 205 4.20 7.74 22.82
C GLY A 205 2.80 7.85 22.24
N SER A 206 1.82 7.32 22.98
CA SER A 206 0.41 7.37 22.62
C SER A 206 -0.50 7.67 23.81
N LEU A 207 -1.68 8.22 23.53
CA LEU A 207 -2.70 8.56 24.51
C LEU A 207 -4.08 8.16 23.97
N SER A 208 -4.78 7.27 24.66
CA SER A 208 -6.17 6.94 24.34
C SER A 208 -7.12 8.09 24.69
N LEU A 209 -8.05 8.36 23.77
CA LEU A 209 -9.14 9.33 23.89
C LEU A 209 -10.50 8.66 24.09
N ASP A 210 -10.56 7.35 24.40
CA ASP A 210 -11.79 6.55 24.50
C ASP A 210 -12.82 7.07 25.52
N ARG A 211 -12.36 7.90 26.45
CA ARG A 211 -13.21 8.49 27.49
C ARG A 211 -13.87 9.80 27.05
N LEU A 212 -13.53 10.29 25.87
CA LEU A 212 -14.15 11.46 25.26
C LEU A 212 -15.36 11.03 24.43
N ALA A 213 -16.39 11.86 24.39
CA ALA A 213 -17.49 11.64 23.47
C ALA A 213 -17.01 11.85 22.02
N PRO A 214 -17.61 11.18 21.03
CA PRO A 214 -17.32 11.48 19.62
C PRO A 214 -17.55 12.96 19.31
N GLY A 215 -16.59 13.57 18.61
CA GLY A 215 -16.62 15.01 18.35
C GLY A 215 -15.26 15.61 18.00
N VAL A 216 -15.26 16.89 17.69
CA VAL A 216 -14.05 17.65 17.37
C VAL A 216 -13.42 18.19 18.66
N TYR A 217 -12.12 17.98 18.78
CA TYR A 217 -11.29 18.50 19.86
C TYR A 217 -10.10 19.25 19.30
N LEU A 218 -9.56 20.19 20.09
CA LEU A 218 -8.32 20.88 19.79
C LEU A 218 -7.22 20.32 20.68
N TYR A 219 -5.99 20.24 20.19
CA TYR A 219 -4.84 19.89 21.00
C TYR A 219 -3.80 21.01 21.00
N LYS A 220 -3.03 21.07 22.09
CA LYS A 220 -1.77 21.80 22.18
C LYS A 220 -0.73 20.91 22.86
N ALA A 221 0.41 20.68 22.18
CA ALA A 221 1.55 19.95 22.69
C ALA A 221 2.81 20.81 22.51
N GLY A 222 3.15 21.61 23.51
CA GLY A 222 4.18 22.65 23.35
C GLY A 222 3.76 23.68 22.31
N GLU A 223 4.56 23.82 21.24
CA GLU A 223 4.25 24.69 20.09
C GLU A 223 3.36 24.02 19.03
N LEU A 224 3.17 22.70 19.10
CA LEU A 224 2.28 21.99 18.19
C LEU A 224 0.83 22.22 18.59
N THR A 225 0.01 22.60 17.62
CA THR A 225 -1.44 22.76 17.82
C THR A 225 -2.19 22.16 16.65
N GLY A 226 -3.38 21.62 16.91
CA GLY A 226 -4.22 21.10 15.83
C GLY A 226 -5.61 20.73 16.29
N LYS A 227 -6.35 20.10 15.38
CA LYS A 227 -7.70 19.59 15.61
C LYS A 227 -7.73 18.08 15.35
N VAL A 228 -8.53 17.37 16.12
CA VAL A 228 -8.79 15.94 15.93
C VAL A 228 -10.29 15.68 15.97
N LEU A 229 -10.76 14.73 15.17
CA LEU A 229 -12.14 14.25 15.19
C LEU A 229 -12.14 12.86 15.83
N VAL A 230 -12.54 12.78 17.10
CA VAL A 230 -12.72 11.52 17.80
C VAL A 230 -14.00 10.86 17.27
N LYS A 231 -13.90 9.61 16.84
CA LYS A 231 -15.02 8.84 16.23
C LYS A 231 -15.68 7.91 17.23
#